data_AF-A0A498DYN7-F1
#
_entry.id   AF-A0A498DYN7-F1
#
_cell.length_a   1.000
_cell.length_b   1.000
_cell.length_c   1.000
_cell.angle_alpha   90.00
_cell.angle_beta   90.00
_cell.angle_gamma   90.00
#
_symmetry.space_group_name_H-M   'P 1'
#
loop_
_entity.id
_entity.type
_entity.pdbx_description
1 polymer ?
#
loop_
_entity_poly.entity_id
_entity_poly.type
_entity_poly.pdbx_seq_one_letter_code
_entity_poly.pdbx_strand_id
1 'polypeptide(L)'
;MPPPSPEPHAAHGAHVSHGAHVPYDARGPHGELPRDVRRFTPGERAVHWATAVLMGVCVATAACLYLPQFAQLVGRRALLVTVHEWSGLLLPVPFLCGLASRAFRADLRLLNRFGPHDRAWLASALARGRQRAREAGKFNAGQKVWAAWIAGAVLVMTGTGLLMWSTGPAPLVWRTAATFVHDWLALAVGVVLVGHVWLAANDPESRRGMRTGRVARAWARREHPLWRPPSEDFDPDAEENGGQSGGRDGQDAEASARPHH
;
A
#
# COMPACT_ATOMS: atom_id res chain seq x y z
N MET A 1 -12.09 64.18 51.50
CA MET A 1 -10.85 64.25 50.70
C MET A 1 -10.80 63.01 49.82
N PRO A 2 -10.57 63.15 48.50
CA PRO A 2 -11.14 62.31 47.45
C PRO A 2 -10.38 60.99 47.25
N PRO A 3 -10.95 60.07 46.44
CA PRO A 3 -10.16 59.52 45.36
C PRO A 3 -10.75 59.83 43.96
N PRO A 4 -9.92 59.80 42.91
CA PRO A 4 -10.12 60.56 41.68
C PRO A 4 -10.95 59.86 40.61
N SER A 5 -11.47 60.66 39.67
CA SER A 5 -11.95 60.23 38.35
C SER A 5 -10.88 59.44 37.60
N PRO A 6 -11.22 58.36 36.88
CA PRO A 6 -10.25 57.67 36.04
C PRO A 6 -10.00 58.45 34.73
N GLU A 7 -8.73 58.74 34.45
CA GLU A 7 -8.27 59.20 33.13
C GLU A 7 -8.37 58.08 32.07
N PRO A 8 -8.53 58.43 30.78
CA PRO A 8 -8.51 57.47 29.69
C PRO A 8 -7.07 57.33 29.16
N HIS A 9 -6.39 56.23 29.51
CA HIS A 9 -5.09 55.92 28.94
C HIS A 9 -5.06 54.56 28.24
N ALA A 10 -4.64 54.65 26.97
CA ALA A 10 -3.92 53.67 26.19
C ALA A 10 -4.67 52.40 25.75
N ALA A 11 -5.17 52.49 24.52
CA ALA A 11 -5.24 51.39 23.59
C ALA A 11 -3.93 50.56 23.60
N HIS A 12 -4.03 49.30 23.98
CA HIS A 12 -3.11 48.27 23.53
C HIS A 12 -3.94 47.08 23.06
N GLY A 13 -4.16 47.05 21.74
CA GLY A 13 -4.77 45.93 21.05
C GLY A 13 -3.86 44.72 21.17
N ALA A 14 -4.23 43.77 22.03
CA ALA A 14 -3.76 42.41 21.91
C ALA A 14 -4.53 41.75 20.76
N HIS A 15 -3.97 41.90 19.56
CA HIS A 15 -4.36 41.13 18.38
C HIS A 15 -4.15 39.65 18.72
N VAL A 16 -5.26 38.93 18.94
CA VAL A 16 -5.30 37.48 18.83
C VAL A 16 -4.99 37.17 17.36
N SER A 17 -3.77 36.71 17.09
CA SER A 17 -3.34 36.22 15.78
C SER A 17 -4.07 34.92 15.48
N HIS A 18 -5.31 35.08 15.03
CA HIS A 18 -6.13 34.06 14.40
C HIS A 18 -5.44 33.62 13.10
N GLY A 19 -5.22 32.31 12.97
CA GLY A 19 -5.09 31.61 11.70
C GLY A 19 -4.06 32.15 10.71
N ALA A 20 -2.89 31.51 10.64
CA ALA A 20 -2.16 31.47 9.40
C ALA A 20 -3.08 30.83 8.33
N HIS A 21 -3.71 31.70 7.53
CA HIS A 21 -4.47 31.34 6.35
C HIS A 21 -3.54 30.57 5.41
N VAL A 22 -3.75 29.27 5.30
CA VAL A 22 -3.27 28.50 4.15
C VAL A 22 -4.13 28.93 2.97
N PRO A 23 -3.58 29.53 1.90
CA PRO A 23 -4.37 29.86 0.73
C PRO A 23 -4.64 28.54 0.00
N TYR A 24 -5.81 27.96 0.25
CA TYR A 24 -6.28 26.76 -0.43
C TYR A 24 -7.41 27.14 -1.37
N ASP A 25 -7.05 27.48 -2.59
CA ASP A 25 -8.00 27.50 -3.69
C ASP A 25 -7.96 26.16 -4.44
N ALA A 26 -8.47 25.11 -3.79
CA ALA A 26 -8.86 23.88 -4.50
C ALA A 26 -10.38 23.69 -4.48
N ARG A 27 -11.07 24.81 -4.62
CA ARG A 27 -12.48 24.82 -4.99
C ARG A 27 -12.52 24.73 -6.51
N GLY A 28 -13.04 23.63 -7.05
CA GLY A 28 -13.36 23.55 -8.47
C GLY A 28 -14.34 24.66 -8.89
N PRO A 29 -14.68 24.80 -10.17
CA PRO A 29 -15.47 25.91 -10.73
C PRO A 29 -16.84 26.19 -10.07
N HIS A 30 -17.28 25.38 -9.10
CA HIS A 30 -18.51 25.55 -8.32
C HIS A 30 -18.34 25.56 -6.79
N GLY A 31 -17.13 25.68 -6.22
CA GLY A 31 -16.98 25.65 -4.76
C GLY A 31 -17.19 24.27 -4.11
N GLU A 32 -17.63 23.28 -4.88
CA GLU A 32 -17.87 21.92 -4.42
C GLU A 32 -16.57 21.13 -4.36
N LEU A 33 -16.39 20.44 -3.23
CA LEU A 33 -15.31 19.49 -3.04
C LEU A 33 -15.41 18.34 -4.06
N PRO A 34 -14.29 17.88 -4.66
CA PRO A 34 -14.28 16.77 -5.60
C PRO A 34 -15.05 15.54 -5.09
N ARG A 35 -15.84 14.92 -5.98
CA ARG A 35 -16.70 13.75 -5.64
C ARG A 35 -15.88 12.51 -5.31
N ASP A 36 -14.71 12.38 -5.93
CA ASP A 36 -13.76 11.29 -5.70
C ASP A 36 -12.50 11.81 -5.01
N VAL A 37 -11.74 10.90 -4.39
CA VAL A 37 -10.43 11.18 -3.81
C VAL A 37 -9.42 10.14 -4.28
N ARG A 38 -8.17 10.56 -4.52
CA ARG A 38 -7.08 9.64 -4.86
C ARG A 38 -6.69 8.85 -3.61
N ARG A 39 -6.81 7.52 -3.71
CA ARG A 39 -6.45 6.56 -2.66
C ARG A 39 -5.13 5.88 -2.93
N PHE A 40 -4.87 5.52 -4.20
CA PHE A 40 -3.68 4.79 -4.61
C PHE A 40 -2.99 5.44 -5.81
N THR A 41 -1.66 5.48 -5.79
CA THR A 41 -0.85 5.96 -6.91
C THR A 41 -0.74 4.89 -8.01
N PRO A 42 -0.40 5.28 -9.27
CA PRO A 42 -0.12 4.32 -10.32
C PRO A 42 0.95 3.29 -9.92
N GLY A 43 2.00 3.73 -9.21
CA GLY A 43 3.06 2.85 -8.72
C GLY A 43 2.55 1.82 -7.71
N GLU A 44 1.77 2.25 -6.71
CA GLU A 44 1.16 1.35 -5.72
C GLU A 44 0.26 0.30 -6.38
N ARG A 45 -0.53 0.71 -7.39
CA ARG A 45 -1.37 -0.22 -8.15
C ARG A 45 -0.53 -1.19 -8.98
N ALA A 46 0.52 -0.72 -9.64
CA ALA A 46 1.39 -1.57 -10.45
C ALA A 46 2.05 -2.66 -9.59
N VAL A 47 2.57 -2.28 -8.41
CA VAL A 47 3.11 -3.23 -7.43
C VAL A 47 2.05 -4.25 -7.03
N HIS A 48 0.85 -3.80 -6.66
CA HIS A 48 -0.23 -4.71 -6.27
C HIS A 48 -0.62 -5.69 -7.37
N TRP A 49 -0.85 -5.21 -8.60
CA TRP A 49 -1.25 -6.07 -9.71
C TRP A 49 -0.15 -7.05 -10.11
N ALA A 50 1.11 -6.62 -10.13
CA ALA A 50 2.25 -7.51 -10.37
C ALA A 50 2.33 -8.61 -9.30
N THR A 51 2.22 -8.26 -8.01
CA THR A 51 2.16 -9.24 -6.92
C THR A 51 0.94 -10.15 -7.03
N ALA A 52 -0.23 -9.63 -7.37
CA ALA A 52 -1.46 -10.41 -7.49
C ALA A 52 -1.38 -11.44 -8.63
N VAL A 53 -0.80 -11.07 -9.77
CA VAL A 53 -0.58 -11.98 -10.90
C VAL A 53 0.41 -13.09 -10.51
N LEU A 54 1.57 -12.72 -9.95
CA LEU A 54 2.58 -13.70 -9.54
C LEU A 54 2.04 -14.65 -8.47
N MET A 55 1.34 -14.13 -7.46
CA MET A 55 0.70 -14.93 -6.42
C MET A 55 -0.36 -15.88 -7.01
N GLY A 56 -1.21 -15.37 -7.90
CA GLY A 56 -2.23 -16.16 -8.58
C GLY A 56 -1.63 -17.32 -9.39
N VAL A 57 -0.54 -17.05 -10.12
CA VAL A 57 0.21 -18.08 -10.85
C VAL A 57 0.82 -19.10 -9.88
N CYS A 58 1.47 -18.67 -8.80
CA CYS A 58 2.02 -19.59 -7.78
C CYS A 58 0.94 -20.51 -7.21
N VAL A 59 -0.21 -19.96 -6.80
CA VAL A 59 -1.29 -20.73 -6.18
C VAL A 59 -1.94 -21.67 -7.19
N ALA A 60 -2.19 -21.22 -8.42
CA ALA A 60 -2.77 -22.05 -9.47
C ALA A 60 -1.86 -23.22 -9.85
N THR A 61 -0.56 -22.95 -10.02
CA THR A 61 0.43 -24.00 -10.31
C THR A 61 0.59 -24.96 -9.14
N ALA A 62 0.63 -24.47 -7.89
CA ALA A 62 0.66 -25.31 -6.70
C ALA A 62 -0.57 -26.23 -6.62
N ALA A 63 -1.78 -25.69 -6.84
CA ALA A 63 -3.00 -26.48 -6.86
C ALA A 63 -2.97 -27.60 -7.91
N CYS A 64 -2.42 -27.32 -9.10
CA CYS A 64 -2.24 -28.34 -10.14
C CYS A 64 -1.19 -29.40 -9.78
N LEU A 65 -0.15 -29.03 -9.03
CA LEU A 65 0.88 -29.97 -8.56
C LEU A 65 0.38 -30.85 -7.40
N TYR A 66 -0.53 -30.33 -6.57
CA TYR A 66 -1.18 -31.07 -5.48
C TYR A 66 -2.26 -32.05 -5.94
N LEU A 67 -2.99 -31.67 -6.99
CA LEU A 67 -4.11 -32.46 -7.52
C LEU A 67 -3.68 -33.11 -8.84
N PRO A 68 -3.19 -34.37 -8.81
CA PRO A 68 -2.57 -35.01 -9.97
C PRO A 68 -3.47 -35.11 -11.20
N GLN A 69 -4.80 -35.07 -11.02
CA GLN A 69 -5.80 -35.02 -12.10
C GLN A 69 -5.67 -33.76 -12.96
N PHE A 70 -5.32 -32.61 -12.37
CA PHE A 70 -5.08 -31.37 -13.12
C PHE A 70 -3.73 -31.35 -13.83
N ALA A 71 -2.70 -31.99 -13.26
CA ALA A 71 -1.39 -32.12 -13.90
C ALA A 71 -1.45 -32.93 -15.20
N GLN A 72 -2.32 -33.96 -15.27
CA GLN A 72 -2.53 -34.74 -16.50
C GLN A 72 -3.28 -33.95 -17.58
N LEU A 73 -4.21 -33.05 -17.19
CA LEU A 73 -4.92 -32.16 -18.12
C LEU A 73 -4.00 -31.12 -18.78
N VAL A 74 -3.01 -30.60 -18.05
CA VAL A 74 -2.00 -29.68 -18.61
C VAL A 74 -0.94 -30.46 -19.43
N GLY A 75 -0.77 -31.76 -19.17
CA GLY A 75 0.11 -32.67 -19.92
C GLY A 75 1.61 -32.41 -19.74
N ARG A 76 2.01 -31.41 -18.92
CA ARG A 76 3.41 -30.97 -18.76
C ARG A 76 3.72 -30.57 -17.31
N ARG A 77 3.83 -31.55 -16.41
CA ARG A 77 4.21 -31.31 -15.01
C ARG A 77 5.50 -30.49 -14.87
N ALA A 78 6.50 -30.76 -15.71
CA ALA A 78 7.76 -30.01 -15.70
C ALA A 78 7.54 -28.51 -15.95
N LEU A 79 6.65 -28.15 -16.89
CA LEU A 79 6.31 -26.76 -17.16
C LEU A 79 5.68 -26.09 -15.94
N LEU A 80 4.73 -26.76 -15.27
CA LEU A 80 4.09 -26.24 -14.07
C LEU A 80 5.08 -26.00 -12.94
N VAL A 81 6.02 -26.93 -12.73
CA VAL A 81 7.09 -26.78 -11.74
C VAL A 81 7.96 -25.57 -12.08
N THR A 82 8.45 -25.46 -13.32
CA THR A 82 9.28 -24.32 -13.75
C THR A 82 8.54 -22.99 -13.59
N VAL A 83 7.27 -22.92 -14.01
CA VAL A 83 6.47 -21.69 -13.86
C VAL A 83 6.30 -21.35 -12.38
N HIS A 84 6.01 -22.34 -11.52
CA HIS A 84 5.85 -22.15 -10.08
C HIS A 84 7.12 -21.61 -9.42
N GLU A 85 8.27 -22.21 -9.73
CA GLU A 85 9.59 -21.82 -9.20
C GLU A 85 9.92 -20.37 -9.57
N TRP A 86 9.80 -20.02 -10.86
CA TRP A 86 10.08 -18.66 -11.32
C TRP A 86 9.07 -17.65 -10.79
N SER A 87 7.77 -17.98 -10.74
CA SER A 87 6.78 -17.07 -10.16
C SER A 87 7.02 -16.86 -8.66
N GLY A 88 7.43 -17.90 -7.93
CA GLY A 88 7.76 -17.82 -6.51
C GLY A 88 9.01 -16.98 -6.25
N LEU A 89 10.05 -17.16 -7.07
CA LEU A 89 11.28 -16.37 -6.99
C LEU A 89 11.04 -14.88 -7.30
N LEU A 90 10.19 -14.59 -8.29
CA LEU A 90 9.87 -13.22 -8.71
C LEU A 90 8.85 -12.54 -7.79
N LEU A 91 8.09 -13.29 -6.99
CA LEU A 91 7.04 -12.77 -6.11
C LEU A 91 7.47 -11.61 -5.18
N PRO A 92 8.67 -11.61 -4.55
CA PRO A 92 9.14 -10.47 -3.76
C PRO A 92 9.57 -9.25 -4.60
N VAL A 93 9.83 -9.41 -5.90
CA VAL A 93 10.41 -8.34 -6.74
C VAL A 93 9.52 -7.09 -6.81
N PRO A 94 8.19 -7.17 -7.06
CA PRO A 94 7.36 -5.96 -7.08
C PRO A 94 7.39 -5.18 -5.77
N PHE A 95 7.45 -5.88 -4.63
CA PHE A 95 7.58 -5.23 -3.32
C PHE A 95 8.91 -4.48 -3.22
N LEU A 96 10.02 -5.12 -3.61
CA LEU A 96 11.35 -4.50 -3.60
C LEU A 96 11.42 -3.29 -4.55
N CYS A 97 10.85 -3.39 -5.75
CA CYS A 97 10.72 -2.25 -6.68
C CYS A 97 9.87 -1.13 -6.07
N GLY A 98 8.77 -1.47 -5.39
CA GLY A 98 7.91 -0.52 -4.70
C GLY A 98 8.64 0.31 -3.64
N LEU A 99 9.66 -0.24 -2.98
CA LEU A 99 10.45 0.48 -1.98
C LEU A 99 11.18 1.71 -2.54
N ALA A 100 11.37 1.81 -3.86
CA ALA A 100 11.88 3.02 -4.50
C ALA A 100 10.89 4.19 -4.34
N SER A 101 9.59 3.94 -4.49
CA SER A 101 8.55 4.99 -4.40
C SER A 101 8.37 5.51 -2.97
N ARG A 102 8.33 6.83 -2.82
CA ARG A 102 8.00 7.51 -1.55
C ARG A 102 6.58 7.22 -1.09
N ALA A 103 5.63 7.19 -2.02
CA ALA A 103 4.22 6.91 -1.73
C ALA A 103 4.06 5.51 -1.13
N PHE A 104 4.64 4.51 -1.80
CA PHE A 104 4.63 3.13 -1.33
C PHE A 104 5.30 2.98 0.05
N ARG A 105 6.45 3.62 0.27
CA ARG A 105 7.10 3.63 1.59
C ARG A 105 6.24 4.31 2.67
N ALA A 106 5.52 5.37 2.33
CA ALA A 106 4.60 6.03 3.26
C ALA A 106 3.44 5.10 3.65
N ASP A 107 2.85 4.42 2.67
CA ASP A 107 1.81 3.42 2.89
C ASP A 107 2.32 2.22 3.69
N LEU A 108 3.53 1.74 3.42
CA LEU A 108 4.17 0.67 4.17
C LEU A 108 4.36 1.05 5.65
N ARG A 109 4.76 2.30 5.94
CA ARG A 109 4.84 2.81 7.31
C ARG A 109 3.48 2.83 7.99
N LEU A 110 2.41 3.20 7.27
CA LEU A 110 1.05 3.18 7.80
C LEU A 110 0.54 1.76 8.07
N LEU A 111 0.90 0.80 7.21
CA LEU A 111 0.56 -0.61 7.36
C LEU A 111 1.28 -1.25 8.55
N ASN A 112 2.55 -0.90 8.78
CA ASN A 112 3.36 -1.45 9.88
C ASN A 112 3.10 -0.77 11.24
N ARG A 113 2.34 0.32 11.29
CA ARG A 113 2.03 1.03 12.54
C ARG A 113 0.70 0.60 13.12
N PHE A 114 0.75 -0.24 14.14
CA PHE A 114 -0.41 -0.65 14.94
C PHE A 114 -0.65 0.31 16.11
N GLY A 115 -1.86 0.84 16.23
CA GLY A 115 -2.30 1.73 17.30
C GLY A 115 -3.43 1.15 18.18
N PRO A 116 -3.83 1.85 19.26
CA PRO A 116 -4.92 1.40 20.13
C PRO A 116 -6.26 1.21 19.40
N HIS A 117 -6.55 2.08 18.42
CA HIS A 117 -7.72 1.99 17.56
C HIS A 117 -7.75 0.71 16.72
N ASP A 118 -6.59 0.16 16.31
CA ASP A 118 -6.55 -1.10 15.57
C ASP A 118 -6.97 -2.29 16.43
N ARG A 119 -6.62 -2.28 17.72
CA ARG A 119 -7.03 -3.32 18.68
C ARG A 119 -8.54 -3.27 18.93
N ALA A 120 -9.09 -2.07 19.12
CA ALA A 120 -10.53 -1.87 19.25
C ALA A 120 -11.29 -2.32 17.98
N TRP A 121 -10.74 -2.02 16.81
CA TRP A 121 -11.27 -2.49 15.53
C TRP A 121 -11.32 -4.01 15.46
N LEU A 122 -10.21 -4.70 15.77
CA LEU A 122 -10.13 -6.17 15.75
C LEU A 122 -11.09 -6.82 16.75
N ALA A 123 -11.14 -6.31 17.98
CA ALA A 123 -12.09 -6.79 18.99
C ALA A 123 -13.54 -6.63 18.51
N SER A 124 -13.87 -5.50 17.88
CA SER A 124 -15.21 -5.24 17.32
C SER A 124 -15.56 -6.17 16.15
N ALA A 125 -14.57 -6.56 15.35
CA ALA A 125 -14.75 -7.48 14.22
C ALA A 125 -15.02 -8.90 14.72
N LEU A 126 -14.28 -9.36 15.73
CA LEU A 126 -14.43 -10.68 16.33
C LEU A 126 -15.73 -10.83 17.12
N ALA A 127 -16.17 -9.77 17.81
CA ALA A 127 -17.38 -9.80 18.63
C ALA A 127 -18.70 -9.85 17.81
N ARG A 128 -18.64 -9.84 16.46
CA ARG A 128 -19.81 -9.72 15.56
C ARG A 128 -20.76 -8.57 15.93
N GLY A 129 -20.25 -7.59 16.69
CA GLY A 129 -21.01 -6.44 17.16
C GLY A 129 -21.32 -5.54 15.98
N ARG A 130 -22.60 -5.45 15.64
CA ARG A 130 -23.11 -4.51 14.65
C ARG A 130 -22.74 -3.09 15.12
N GLN A 131 -22.04 -2.35 14.25
CA GLN A 131 -22.00 -0.88 14.26
C GLN A 131 -21.34 -0.15 15.45
N ARG A 132 -20.33 -0.72 16.13
CA ARG A 132 -19.38 0.20 16.80
C ARG A 132 -18.61 0.93 15.71
N ALA A 133 -18.56 2.26 15.77
CA ALA A 133 -17.82 3.10 14.84
C ALA A 133 -16.40 2.55 14.69
N ARG A 134 -16.12 1.94 13.54
CA ARG A 134 -14.84 1.32 13.26
C ARG A 134 -13.88 2.42 12.88
N GLU A 135 -13.17 2.93 13.87
CA GLU A 135 -12.11 3.89 13.67
C GLU A 135 -11.01 3.29 12.78
N ALA A 136 -10.97 3.73 11.52
CA ALA A 136 -9.99 3.29 10.55
C ALA A 136 -9.32 4.51 9.90
N GLY A 137 -7.98 4.48 9.86
CA GLY A 137 -7.18 5.40 9.04
C GLY A 137 -7.22 4.99 7.56
N LYS A 138 -6.22 5.36 6.75
CA LYS A 138 -6.14 4.95 5.32
C LYS A 138 -6.33 3.43 5.15
N PHE A 139 -5.75 2.65 6.06
CA PHE A 139 -5.93 1.20 6.16
C PHE A 139 -6.60 0.83 7.48
N ASN A 140 -7.56 -0.10 7.42
CA ASN A 140 -8.17 -0.69 8.62
C ASN A 140 -7.26 -1.78 9.22
N ALA A 141 -7.52 -2.17 10.47
CA ALA A 141 -6.67 -3.15 11.16
C ALA A 141 -6.64 -4.52 10.47
N GLY A 142 -7.75 -4.96 9.86
CA GLY A 142 -7.79 -6.18 9.06
C GLY A 142 -6.85 -6.13 7.86
N GLN A 143 -6.82 -5.00 7.13
CA GLN A 143 -5.90 -4.76 6.02
C GLN A 143 -4.44 -4.76 6.48
N LYS A 144 -4.14 -4.19 7.66
CA LYS A 144 -2.79 -4.21 8.23
C LYS A 144 -2.34 -5.63 8.61
N VAL A 145 -3.19 -6.37 9.32
CA VAL A 145 -2.91 -7.75 9.71
C VAL A 145 -2.72 -8.63 8.47
N TRP A 146 -3.61 -8.51 7.48
CA TRP A 146 -3.46 -9.20 6.20
C TRP A 146 -2.14 -8.86 5.51
N ALA A 147 -1.81 -7.58 5.37
CA ALA A 147 -0.58 -7.14 4.72
C ALA A 147 0.68 -7.67 5.43
N ALA A 148 0.72 -7.59 6.76
CA ALA A 148 1.84 -8.10 7.55
C ALA A 148 1.96 -9.63 7.45
N TRP A 149 0.83 -10.34 7.55
CA TRP A 149 0.80 -11.80 7.45
C TRP A 149 1.24 -12.29 6.08
N ILE A 150 0.70 -11.72 4.99
CA ILE A 150 1.04 -12.15 3.63
C ILE A 150 2.49 -11.80 3.28
N ALA A 151 3.02 -10.67 3.75
CA ALA A 151 4.42 -10.31 3.57
C ALA A 151 5.35 -11.32 4.25
N GLY A 152 5.05 -11.69 5.51
CA GLY A 152 5.78 -12.74 6.22
C GLY A 152 5.67 -14.10 5.54
N ALA A 153 4.47 -14.47 5.07
CA ALA A 153 4.24 -15.71 4.35
C ALA A 153 5.05 -15.76 3.05
N VAL A 154 5.05 -14.71 2.23
CA VAL A 154 5.85 -14.64 1.00
C VAL A 154 7.34 -14.83 1.27
N LEU A 155 7.87 -14.21 2.34
CA LEU A 155 9.28 -14.37 2.73
C LEU A 155 9.61 -15.82 3.09
N VAL A 156 8.78 -16.46 3.92
CA VAL A 156 8.95 -17.87 4.30
C VAL A 156 8.79 -18.79 3.10
N MET A 157 7.80 -18.57 2.23
CA MET A 157 7.56 -19.35 1.02
C MET A 157 8.75 -19.24 0.04
N THR A 158 9.30 -18.05 -0.13
CA THR A 158 10.49 -17.84 -0.98
C THR A 158 11.71 -18.55 -0.40
N GLY A 159 11.95 -18.43 0.91
CA GLY A 159 13.08 -19.08 1.58
C GLY A 159 12.98 -20.61 1.55
N THR A 160 11.81 -21.16 1.86
CA THR A 160 11.58 -22.62 1.78
C THR A 160 11.66 -23.14 0.34
N GLY A 161 11.11 -22.40 -0.63
CA GLY A 161 11.23 -22.74 -2.06
C GLY A 161 12.68 -22.75 -2.55
N LEU A 162 13.48 -21.74 -2.20
CA LEU A 162 14.91 -21.69 -2.50
C LEU A 162 15.68 -22.85 -1.86
N LEU A 163 15.35 -23.21 -0.63
CA LEU A 163 15.97 -24.32 0.09
C LEU A 163 15.64 -25.68 -0.56
N MET A 164 14.41 -25.86 -1.06
CA MET A 164 14.01 -27.03 -1.84
C MET A 164 14.67 -27.09 -3.21
N TRP A 165 14.83 -25.94 -3.87
CA TRP A 165 15.51 -25.83 -5.17
C TRP A 165 17.01 -26.12 -5.07
N SER A 166 17.65 -25.77 -3.95
CA SER A 166 19.08 -25.99 -3.72
C SER A 166 19.41 -27.47 -3.44
N THR A 167 19.80 -28.22 -4.47
CA THR A 167 20.11 -29.66 -4.43
C THR A 167 21.51 -30.02 -3.92
N GLY A 168 22.42 -29.06 -3.74
CA GLY A 168 23.83 -29.31 -3.36
C GLY A 168 24.18 -29.26 -1.86
N PRO A 169 23.97 -28.14 -1.13
CA PRO A 169 24.56 -27.93 0.21
C PRO A 169 23.64 -28.18 1.42
N ALA A 170 22.32 -28.34 1.22
CA ALA A 170 21.38 -28.46 2.34
C ALA A 170 21.24 -29.92 2.84
N PRO A 171 21.40 -30.19 4.16
CA PRO A 171 21.09 -31.48 4.75
C PRO A 171 19.66 -31.94 4.41
N LEU A 172 19.45 -33.25 4.25
CA LEU A 172 18.13 -33.83 3.95
C LEU A 172 17.04 -33.36 4.93
N VAL A 173 17.39 -33.25 6.22
CA VAL A 173 16.48 -32.76 7.29
C VAL A 173 15.96 -31.35 6.99
N TRP A 174 16.80 -30.46 6.48
CA TRP A 174 16.40 -29.09 6.15
C TRP A 174 15.45 -29.05 4.97
N ARG A 175 15.66 -29.90 3.96
CA ARG A 175 14.76 -30.01 2.81
C ARG A 175 13.40 -30.56 3.21
N THR A 176 13.36 -31.62 4.03
CA THR A 176 12.09 -32.19 4.51
C THR A 176 11.30 -31.18 5.34
N ALA A 177 11.97 -30.46 6.25
CA ALA A 177 11.35 -29.40 7.02
C ALA A 177 10.85 -28.26 6.12
N ALA A 178 11.62 -27.87 5.10
CA ALA A 178 11.23 -26.86 4.14
C ALA A 178 9.98 -27.26 3.35
N THR A 179 9.94 -28.47 2.80
CA THR A 179 8.76 -29.00 2.10
C THR A 179 7.54 -28.98 3.01
N PHE A 180 7.66 -29.50 4.24
CA PHE A 180 6.53 -29.51 5.18
C PHE A 180 6.00 -28.10 5.47
N VAL A 181 6.89 -27.14 5.77
CA VAL A 181 6.48 -25.75 6.04
C VAL A 181 5.89 -25.11 4.79
N HIS A 182 6.49 -25.32 3.62
CA HIS A 182 6.04 -24.77 2.34
C HIS A 182 4.62 -25.26 2.01
N ASP A 183 4.39 -26.55 2.17
CA ASP A 183 3.14 -27.23 1.87
C ASP A 183 1.96 -26.69 2.72
N TRP A 184 2.15 -26.67 4.04
CA TRP A 184 1.12 -26.17 4.96
C TRP A 184 0.89 -24.67 4.82
N LEU A 185 1.96 -23.91 4.60
CA LEU A 185 1.86 -22.48 4.40
C LEU A 185 1.20 -22.16 3.05
N ALA A 186 1.47 -22.92 1.99
CA ALA A 186 0.79 -22.79 0.70
C ALA A 186 -0.72 -22.99 0.83
N LEU A 187 -1.15 -24.02 1.57
CA LEU A 187 -2.57 -24.25 1.85
C LEU A 187 -3.20 -23.08 2.62
N ALA A 188 -2.52 -22.59 3.67
CA ALA A 188 -2.98 -21.44 4.43
C ALA A 188 -3.08 -20.18 3.57
N VAL A 189 -2.07 -19.90 2.74
CA VAL A 189 -2.06 -18.79 1.77
C VAL A 189 -3.23 -18.91 0.81
N GLY A 190 -3.48 -20.10 0.26
CA GLY A 190 -4.63 -20.36 -0.62
C GLY A 190 -5.96 -19.99 0.02
N VAL A 191 -6.22 -20.48 1.24
CA VAL A 191 -7.47 -20.21 1.97
C VAL A 191 -7.64 -18.71 2.26
N VAL A 192 -6.62 -18.07 2.82
CA VAL A 192 -6.73 -16.65 3.21
C VAL A 192 -6.79 -15.76 1.97
N LEU A 193 -6.08 -16.09 0.89
CA LEU A 193 -6.14 -15.37 -0.38
C LEU A 193 -7.55 -15.42 -0.99
N VAL A 194 -8.21 -16.58 -0.98
CA VAL A 194 -9.61 -16.69 -1.43
C VAL A 194 -10.51 -15.80 -0.58
N GLY A 195 -10.35 -15.80 0.74
CA GLY A 195 -11.09 -14.90 1.64
C GLY A 195 -10.85 -13.42 1.32
N HIS A 196 -9.61 -13.03 1.05
CA HIS A 196 -9.25 -11.66 0.67
C HIS A 196 -9.90 -11.24 -0.66
N VAL A 197 -9.83 -12.10 -1.68
CA VAL A 197 -10.45 -11.86 -2.99
C VAL A 197 -11.98 -11.76 -2.86
N TRP A 198 -12.60 -12.63 -2.07
CA TRP A 198 -14.04 -12.59 -1.81
C TRP A 198 -14.48 -11.28 -1.14
N LEU A 199 -13.77 -10.84 -0.11
CA LEU A 199 -14.05 -9.56 0.55
C LEU A 199 -13.88 -8.37 -0.40
N ALA A 200 -12.79 -8.35 -1.18
CA ALA A 200 -12.55 -7.30 -2.17
C ALA A 200 -13.60 -7.31 -3.29
N ALA A 201 -14.06 -8.49 -3.72
CA ALA A 201 -15.09 -8.64 -4.73
C ALA A 201 -16.48 -8.16 -4.25
N ASN A 202 -16.75 -8.20 -2.94
CA ASN A 202 -18.02 -7.73 -2.40
C ASN A 202 -18.07 -6.21 -2.16
N ASP A 203 -16.96 -5.48 -2.33
CA ASP A 203 -16.91 -4.02 -2.21
C ASP A 203 -16.64 -3.36 -3.59
N PRO A 204 -17.67 -2.81 -4.25
CA PRO A 204 -17.52 -2.14 -5.55
C PRO A 204 -16.53 -0.97 -5.55
N GLU A 205 -16.49 -0.19 -4.47
CA GLU A 205 -15.59 0.97 -4.35
C GLU A 205 -14.14 0.53 -4.11
N SER A 206 -13.93 -0.55 -3.36
CA SER A 206 -12.60 -1.16 -3.23
C SER A 206 -12.05 -1.63 -4.58
N ARG A 207 -12.87 -2.30 -5.40
CA ARG A 207 -12.48 -2.69 -6.77
C ARG A 207 -12.20 -1.49 -7.65
N ARG A 208 -13.05 -0.45 -7.58
CA ARG A 208 -12.85 0.81 -8.32
C ARG A 208 -11.52 1.44 -7.92
N GLY A 209 -11.25 1.55 -6.63
CA GLY A 209 -9.99 2.06 -6.08
C GLY A 209 -8.77 1.33 -6.61
N MET A 210 -8.79 -0.01 -6.70
CA MET A 210 -7.65 -0.77 -7.23
C MET A 210 -7.47 -0.64 -8.76
N ARG A 211 -8.55 -0.39 -9.51
CA ARG A 211 -8.49 -0.20 -10.97
C ARG A 211 -8.10 1.22 -11.36
N THR A 212 -8.68 2.22 -10.70
CA THR A 212 -8.57 3.63 -11.09
C THR A 212 -7.74 4.47 -10.14
N GLY A 213 -7.37 3.95 -8.97
CA GLY A 213 -6.69 4.69 -7.89
C GLY A 213 -7.58 5.66 -7.12
N ARG A 214 -8.86 5.78 -7.49
CA ARG A 214 -9.80 6.77 -6.93
C ARG A 214 -11.01 6.07 -6.30
N VAL A 215 -11.49 6.63 -5.19
CA VAL A 215 -12.67 6.15 -4.47
C VAL A 215 -13.63 7.31 -4.19
N ALA A 216 -14.91 7.03 -4.07
CA ALA A 216 -15.90 8.03 -3.71
C ALA A 216 -15.60 8.64 -2.33
N ARG A 217 -15.66 9.97 -2.22
CA ARG A 217 -15.39 10.67 -0.96
C ARG A 217 -16.34 10.26 0.16
N ALA A 218 -17.60 9.96 -0.18
CA ALA A 218 -18.59 9.47 0.78
C ALA A 218 -18.25 8.08 1.32
N TRP A 219 -17.72 7.19 0.48
CA TRP A 219 -17.22 5.88 0.91
C TRP A 219 -16.00 6.05 1.81
N ALA A 220 -15.05 6.92 1.45
CA ALA A 220 -13.86 7.20 2.25
C ALA A 220 -14.20 7.68 3.67
N ARG A 221 -15.17 8.60 3.81
CA ARG A 221 -15.61 9.08 5.13
C ARG A 221 -16.30 8.02 5.97
N ARG A 222 -17.04 7.11 5.34
CA ARG A 222 -17.80 6.06 6.05
C ARG A 222 -16.90 4.90 6.49
N GLU A 223 -16.07 4.39 5.59
CA GLU A 223 -15.22 3.22 5.86
C GLU A 223 -13.88 3.57 6.52
N HIS A 224 -13.41 4.81 6.33
CA HIS A 224 -12.12 5.31 6.82
C HIS A 224 -12.25 6.69 7.49
N PRO A 225 -13.01 6.79 8.60
CA PRO A 225 -13.36 8.08 9.22
C PRO A 225 -12.15 8.87 9.73
N LEU A 226 -11.02 8.21 10.04
CA LEU A 226 -9.79 8.86 10.48
C LEU A 226 -8.85 9.22 9.32
N TRP A 227 -9.17 8.81 8.09
CA TRP A 227 -8.36 9.12 6.92
C TRP A 227 -8.65 10.53 6.42
N ARG A 228 -7.60 11.34 6.29
CA ARG A 228 -7.62 12.64 5.64
C ARG A 228 -6.90 12.51 4.29
N PRO A 229 -7.62 12.44 3.15
CA PRO A 229 -7.00 12.35 1.84
C PRO A 229 -6.18 13.62 1.55
N PRO A 230 -4.99 13.50 0.94
CA PRO A 230 -4.29 14.65 0.38
C PRO A 230 -5.17 15.40 -0.65
N SER A 231 -4.92 16.69 -0.84
CA SER A 231 -5.55 17.47 -1.90
C SER A 231 -5.23 16.87 -3.28
N GLU A 232 -6.13 17.06 -4.26
CA GLU A 232 -6.05 16.35 -5.55
C GLU A 232 -4.77 16.64 -6.37
N ASP A 233 -4.10 17.76 -6.08
CA ASP A 233 -2.90 18.22 -6.80
C ASP A 233 -1.59 17.59 -6.31
N PHE A 234 -1.62 16.81 -5.23
CA PHE A 234 -0.42 16.17 -4.70
C PHE A 234 -0.16 14.82 -5.38
N ASP A 235 0.72 14.81 -6.39
CA ASP A 235 1.31 13.57 -6.92
C ASP A 235 2.76 13.37 -6.44
N PRO A 236 2.98 12.58 -5.38
CA PRO A 236 4.32 12.36 -4.82
C PRO A 236 5.29 11.66 -5.77
N ASP A 237 4.78 10.97 -6.81
CA ASP A 237 5.61 10.28 -7.80
C ASP A 237 6.03 11.24 -8.95
N ALA A 238 5.34 12.37 -9.15
CA ALA A 238 5.64 13.35 -10.20
C ALA A 238 6.79 14.32 -9.80
N GLU A 239 6.87 14.71 -8.53
CA GLU A 239 7.98 15.53 -8.02
C GLU A 239 9.34 14.84 -8.18
N GLU A 240 9.40 13.51 -8.12
CA GLU A 240 10.63 12.73 -8.25
C GLU A 240 11.20 12.77 -9.68
N ASN A 241 10.34 12.68 -10.70
CA ASN A 241 10.74 12.81 -12.11
C ASN A 241 11.01 14.26 -12.52
N GLY A 242 10.27 15.23 -11.96
CA GLY A 242 10.46 16.66 -12.24
C GLY A 242 11.79 17.21 -11.71
N GLY A 243 12.24 16.73 -10.54
CA GLY A 243 13.49 17.16 -9.90
C GLY A 243 14.77 16.69 -10.60
N GLN A 244 14.68 15.80 -11.58
CA GLN A 244 15.84 15.28 -12.31
C GLN A 244 16.08 15.98 -13.66
N SER A 245 15.14 16.82 -14.13
CA SER A 245 15.30 17.60 -15.37
C SER A 245 15.80 19.04 -15.17
N GLY A 246 15.64 19.62 -13.98
CA GLY A 246 15.99 21.02 -13.70
C GLY A 246 17.50 21.33 -13.50
N GLY A 247 18.38 20.36 -13.74
CA GLY A 247 19.81 20.48 -13.44
C GLY A 247 20.77 20.49 -14.64
N ARG A 248 20.26 20.36 -15.88
CA ARG A 248 21.12 20.28 -17.08
C ARG A 248 21.15 21.54 -17.95
N ASP A 249 20.17 22.43 -17.84
CA ASP A 249 20.09 23.59 -18.75
C ASP A 249 20.94 24.80 -18.31
N GLY A 250 21.66 24.69 -17.18
CA GLY A 250 22.48 25.78 -16.63
C GLY A 250 23.98 25.72 -16.95
N GLN A 251 24.49 24.62 -17.50
CA GLN A 251 25.94 24.47 -17.76
C GLN A 251 26.34 24.69 -19.23
N ASP A 252 25.38 24.69 -20.16
CA ASP A 252 25.67 24.86 -21.58
C ASP A 252 25.68 26.33 -22.03
N ALA A 253 25.26 27.27 -21.17
CA ALA A 253 25.26 28.71 -21.46
C ALA A 253 26.59 29.41 -21.15
N GLU A 254 27.50 28.80 -20.36
CA GLU A 254 28.73 29.46 -19.90
C GLU A 254 29.97 29.12 -20.76
N ALA A 255 29.86 28.17 -21.70
CA ALA A 255 30.98 27.74 -22.55
C ALA A 255 31.12 28.50 -23.89
N SER A 256 30.20 29.41 -24.23
CA SER A 256 30.21 30.13 -25.53
C SER A 256 30.81 31.55 -25.47
N ALA A 257 31.26 32.01 -24.29
CA ALA A 257 31.88 33.33 -24.13
C ALA A 257 33.40 33.23 -23.86
N ARG A 258 34.18 32.78 -24.85
CA ARG A 258 35.62 33.06 -24.90
C ARG A 258 35.98 33.69 -26.25
N PRO A 259 36.40 34.97 -26.30
CA PRO A 259 36.90 35.55 -27.53
C PRO A 259 38.32 35.03 -27.81
N HIS A 260 38.56 34.68 -29.07
CA HIS A 260 39.89 34.45 -29.61
C HIS A 260 40.68 35.76 -29.57
N HIS A 261 41.84 35.73 -28.90
CA HIS A 261 43.00 36.58 -29.16
C HIS A 261 44.27 35.81 -28.84
#